data_AF-A0A812WTC8-F1
#
_entry.id   AF-A0A812WTC8-F1
#
_cell.length_a   1.000
_cell.length_b   1.000
_cell.length_c   1.000
_cell.angle_alpha   90.00
_cell.angle_beta   90.00
_cell.angle_gamma   90.00
#
_symmetry.space_group_name_H-M   'P 1'
#
loop_
_entity.id
_entity.type
_entity.pdbx_description
1 polymer ?
#
loop_
_entity_poly.entity_id
_entity_poly.type
_entity_poly.pdbx_seq_one_letter_code
_entity_poly.pdbx_strand_id
1 'polypeptide(L)'
;VGVQSTEMALTYPDTIRLFYPHLGGHLSASCSFDKREPRLRRTQAKPSDTEENAKDLWIVQPAAGNPPDRAVQWCITPILLRHLGSKKYLAVKEHDLVASGLLLRGEDKHHSKKVRKEEISIRAELVNIPGPLCQFFLEPTGVVEAQAYSRGMYGAGVPKDKAAVMLRWSQHGTPHLWLCCTGAKRGKGNSLDLTFSSSRFSRDSFVIQNMEGTNFLKDCEVVNEHRFALHRQIVPRCQEFDDVGIAGFICTQCEHALTDMIFFLTNSRHWRQDASASVLPDPLTEPWLALPARQHVSHQMKYIDASFKLFHELVKRTELLVIGDVRWGRRAAKMESKMHAREALASSVDSLAEVEAWEEVMKGMVATMKTRCLKLLVRLWLCTFLGIRKIESYFHKRGWLDLLNTLNGFGLGASDVFVKLVSNNEELARTINRDTLLKLLDLIRQLGPLDTWFYFLKAVCAPLQTALPIMQQTVLRCLVFAGHRTPVEETRIAERNRSELLISVAPGPPIGLPLGQASSKHIAPLEKVFGYQLLTEGISDILIAWTYPNNWVAGQGVLYHGPE
;
A
#
# COMPACT_ATOMS: atom_id res chain seq x y z
N VAL A 1 -29.82 31.63 -13.55
CA VAL A 1 -29.28 32.53 -12.51
C VAL A 1 -27.78 32.49 -12.68
N GLY A 2 -27.18 33.58 -13.14
CA GLY A 2 -25.72 33.64 -13.32
C GLY A 2 -25.07 33.65 -11.94
N VAL A 3 -24.19 32.71 -11.67
CA VAL A 3 -23.42 32.69 -10.42
C VAL A 3 -22.36 33.79 -10.53
N GLN A 4 -22.65 34.95 -9.95
CA GLN A 4 -21.71 36.08 -9.84
C GLN A 4 -20.90 36.04 -8.54
N SER A 5 -21.30 35.23 -7.56
CA SER A 5 -20.54 35.03 -6.32
C SER A 5 -19.42 34.00 -6.53
N THR A 6 -18.20 34.35 -6.12
CA THR A 6 -17.04 33.47 -6.09
C THR A 6 -17.23 32.26 -5.17
N GLU A 7 -18.12 32.34 -4.17
CA GLU A 7 -18.38 31.23 -3.24
C GLU A 7 -19.09 30.03 -3.88
N MET A 8 -19.88 30.27 -4.93
CA MET A 8 -20.65 29.22 -5.62
C MET A 8 -20.04 28.82 -6.96
N ALA A 9 -19.02 29.54 -7.42
CA ALA A 9 -18.32 29.27 -8.67
C ALA A 9 -17.09 28.38 -8.42
N LEU A 10 -16.71 27.62 -9.42
CA LEU A 10 -15.47 26.85 -9.47
C LEU A 10 -14.29 27.82 -9.47
N THR A 11 -13.35 27.63 -8.56
CA THR A 11 -12.18 28.49 -8.31
C THR A 11 -10.88 27.69 -8.38
N TYR A 12 -9.74 28.37 -8.25
CA TYR A 12 -8.43 27.74 -8.16
C TYR A 12 -7.85 27.88 -6.74
N PRO A 13 -7.21 26.83 -6.19
CA PRO A 13 -7.32 25.43 -6.57
C PRO A 13 -8.58 24.80 -5.94
N ASP A 14 -9.47 24.28 -6.78
CA ASP A 14 -10.56 23.40 -6.32
C ASP A 14 -10.25 21.95 -6.68
N THR A 15 -10.54 21.03 -5.77
CA THR A 15 -10.49 19.59 -6.00
C THR A 15 -11.86 19.04 -6.33
N ILE A 16 -11.95 18.39 -7.50
CA ILE A 16 -13.21 17.89 -8.06
C ILE A 16 -13.10 16.42 -8.46
N ARG A 17 -14.26 15.76 -8.57
CA ARG A 17 -14.44 14.56 -9.39
C ARG A 17 -15.29 14.91 -10.61
N LEU A 18 -15.03 14.21 -11.70
CA LEU A 18 -15.79 14.35 -12.96
C LEU A 18 -16.54 13.05 -13.22
N PHE A 19 -17.84 13.04 -12.94
CA PHE A 19 -18.72 11.88 -13.16
C PHE A 19 -19.31 11.93 -14.57
N TYR A 20 -19.20 10.84 -15.32
CA TYR A 20 -19.71 10.71 -16.68
C TYR A 20 -21.06 9.96 -16.66
N PRO A 21 -22.21 10.65 -16.79
CA PRO A 21 -23.52 10.05 -16.54
C PRO A 21 -23.90 8.98 -17.54
N HIS A 22 -23.53 9.15 -18.82
CA HIS A 22 -23.99 8.26 -19.89
C HIS A 22 -23.54 6.80 -19.72
N LEU A 23 -22.32 6.56 -19.20
CA LEU A 23 -21.77 5.22 -19.00
C LEU A 23 -21.63 4.82 -17.52
N GLY A 24 -21.98 5.73 -16.60
CA GLY A 24 -21.94 5.52 -15.16
C GLY A 24 -20.53 5.27 -14.63
N GLY A 25 -19.72 6.32 -14.50
CA GLY A 25 -18.37 6.21 -13.99
C GLY A 25 -17.67 7.55 -13.80
N HIS A 26 -16.42 7.52 -13.33
CA HIS A 26 -15.63 8.73 -13.09
C HIS A 26 -14.42 8.80 -14.02
N LEU A 27 -14.05 10.02 -14.40
CA LEU A 27 -12.73 10.29 -14.98
C LEU A 27 -11.68 9.94 -13.93
N SER A 28 -10.84 8.96 -14.24
CA SER A 28 -9.84 8.46 -13.30
C SER A 28 -8.47 8.34 -13.93
N ALA A 29 -7.45 8.38 -13.09
CA ALA A 29 -6.09 8.05 -13.47
C ALA A 29 -5.47 7.07 -12.46
N SER A 30 -4.40 6.38 -12.86
CA SER A 30 -3.65 5.61 -11.89
C SER A 30 -2.83 6.55 -11.01
N CYS A 31 -2.80 6.31 -9.70
CA CYS A 31 -1.91 7.05 -8.81
C CYS A 31 -0.41 6.74 -9.03
N SER A 32 -0.05 5.64 -9.70
CA SER A 32 1.34 5.28 -10.03
C SER A 32 2.06 6.39 -10.81
N PHE A 33 3.34 6.62 -10.48
CA PHE A 33 4.19 7.58 -11.17
C PHE A 33 4.55 7.15 -12.61
N ASP A 34 4.44 5.87 -12.93
CA ASP A 34 4.88 5.33 -14.22
C ASP A 34 3.75 5.38 -15.25
N LYS A 35 2.51 5.13 -14.82
CA LYS A 35 1.35 5.09 -15.72
C LYS A 35 1.01 6.49 -16.24
N ARG A 36 0.75 6.59 -17.54
CA ARG A 36 0.45 7.86 -18.24
C ARG A 36 -0.95 7.91 -18.83
N GLU A 37 -1.81 6.98 -18.41
CA GLU A 37 -3.04 6.71 -19.12
C GLU A 37 -4.25 7.06 -18.25
N PRO A 38 -5.04 8.08 -18.62
CA PRO A 38 -6.33 8.35 -18.00
C PRO A 38 -7.38 7.37 -18.55
N ARG A 39 -8.47 7.17 -17.82
CA ARG A 39 -9.55 6.26 -18.20
C ARG A 39 -10.87 6.66 -17.57
N LEU A 40 -11.96 6.17 -18.14
CA LEU A 40 -13.24 6.20 -17.44
C LEU A 40 -13.39 4.93 -16.60
N ARG A 41 -13.50 5.07 -15.27
CA ARG A 41 -13.74 3.94 -14.35
C ARG A 41 -15.23 3.81 -14.12
N ARG A 42 -15.87 2.75 -14.66
CA ARG A 42 -17.29 2.51 -14.41
C ARG A 42 -17.54 2.13 -12.96
N THR A 43 -18.59 2.68 -12.38
CA THR A 43 -19.10 2.36 -11.05
C THR A 43 -20.28 1.40 -11.19
N GLN A 44 -20.28 0.31 -10.42
CA GLN A 44 -21.41 -0.63 -10.39
C GLN A 44 -22.54 -0.16 -9.45
N ALA A 45 -22.27 0.84 -8.60
CA ALA A 45 -23.24 1.41 -7.67
C ALA A 45 -24.16 2.46 -8.32
N LYS A 46 -25.34 2.66 -7.74
CA LYS A 46 -26.26 3.76 -8.12
C LYS A 46 -25.56 5.12 -7.92
N PRO A 47 -25.89 6.17 -8.70
CA PRO A 47 -25.23 7.48 -8.63
C PRO A 47 -25.25 8.15 -7.24
N SER A 48 -26.18 7.78 -6.35
CA SER A 48 -26.28 8.26 -4.97
C SER A 48 -25.33 7.58 -3.98
N ASP A 49 -24.78 6.40 -4.34
CA ASP A 49 -23.94 5.54 -3.47
C ASP A 49 -22.50 5.42 -4.02
N THR A 50 -22.01 6.42 -4.77
CA THR A 50 -20.72 6.29 -5.46
C THR A 50 -19.55 6.21 -4.48
N GLU A 51 -19.03 4.99 -4.28
CA GLU A 51 -17.79 4.69 -3.55
C GLU A 51 -16.71 5.71 -3.92
N GLU A 52 -16.24 6.47 -2.91
CA GLU A 52 -15.17 7.44 -3.05
C GLU A 52 -13.87 6.74 -3.45
N ASN A 53 -13.15 7.32 -4.42
CA ASN A 53 -11.93 6.73 -4.94
C ASN A 53 -10.87 7.79 -5.21
N ALA A 54 -9.69 7.61 -4.62
CA ALA A 54 -8.59 8.58 -4.69
C ALA A 54 -8.04 8.73 -6.13
N LYS A 55 -8.37 7.79 -7.01
CA LYS A 55 -8.01 7.81 -8.45
C LYS A 55 -8.88 8.74 -9.28
N ASP A 56 -9.96 9.27 -8.72
CA ASP A 56 -10.93 10.11 -9.42
C ASP A 56 -10.75 11.60 -9.12
N LEU A 57 -9.77 11.97 -8.29
CA LEU A 57 -9.57 13.32 -7.78
C LEU A 57 -8.67 14.15 -8.71
N TRP A 58 -9.19 15.30 -9.13
CA TRP A 58 -8.51 16.24 -10.02
C TRP A 58 -8.49 17.63 -9.39
N ILE A 59 -7.33 18.26 -9.38
CA ILE A 59 -7.15 19.64 -8.96
C ILE A 59 -7.28 20.53 -10.19
N VAL A 60 -8.18 21.49 -10.12
CA VAL A 60 -8.36 22.54 -11.12
C VAL A 60 -7.28 23.59 -10.88
N GLN A 61 -6.43 23.84 -11.87
CA GLN A 61 -5.34 24.81 -11.80
C GLN A 61 -5.44 25.84 -12.92
N PRO A 62 -4.96 27.07 -12.70
CA PRO A 62 -4.96 28.09 -13.73
C PRO A 62 -3.93 27.75 -14.81
N ALA A 63 -4.28 27.98 -16.08
CA ALA A 63 -3.28 28.05 -17.13
C ALA A 63 -2.37 29.28 -16.94
N ALA A 64 -1.15 29.24 -17.48
CA ALA A 64 -0.19 30.33 -17.36
C ALA A 64 -0.80 31.68 -17.79
N GLY A 65 -0.68 32.70 -16.94
CA GLY A 65 -1.23 34.05 -17.17
C GLY A 65 -2.61 34.31 -16.55
N ASN A 66 -3.28 33.30 -16.00
CA ASN A 66 -4.53 33.50 -15.24
C ASN A 66 -4.26 33.66 -13.74
N PRO A 67 -4.80 34.71 -13.08
CA PRO A 67 -4.68 34.86 -11.63
C PRO A 67 -5.49 33.78 -10.89
N PRO A 68 -4.99 33.24 -9.76
CA PRO A 68 -5.65 32.17 -9.01
C PRO A 68 -6.99 32.62 -8.38
N ASP A 69 -7.16 33.90 -8.11
CA ASP A 69 -8.33 34.44 -7.39
C ASP A 69 -9.58 34.64 -8.27
N ARG A 70 -9.54 34.24 -9.55
CA ARG A 70 -10.67 34.36 -10.47
C ARG A 70 -11.46 33.07 -10.57
N ALA A 71 -12.79 33.21 -10.57
CA ALA A 71 -13.70 32.13 -10.91
C ALA A 71 -13.46 31.64 -12.35
N VAL A 72 -13.58 30.33 -12.56
CA VAL A 72 -13.53 29.70 -13.88
C VAL A 72 -14.78 30.12 -14.65
N GLN A 73 -14.61 30.77 -15.81
CA GLN A 73 -15.72 31.21 -16.66
C GLN A 73 -15.95 30.25 -17.81
N TRP A 74 -17.23 30.03 -18.15
CA TRP A 74 -17.63 29.20 -19.29
C TRP A 74 -16.95 29.65 -20.59
N CYS A 75 -16.39 28.69 -21.32
CA CYS A 75 -15.78 28.84 -22.64
C CYS A 75 -14.59 29.82 -22.76
N ILE A 76 -14.27 30.57 -21.70
CA ILE A 76 -13.30 31.68 -21.71
C ILE A 76 -12.04 31.31 -20.95
N THR A 77 -12.18 30.81 -19.72
CA THR A 77 -11.02 30.58 -18.85
C THR A 77 -10.41 29.21 -19.13
N PRO A 78 -9.18 29.11 -19.65
CA PRO A 78 -8.51 27.82 -19.77
C PRO A 78 -8.12 27.28 -18.39
N ILE A 79 -8.40 26.00 -18.18
CA ILE A 79 -8.04 25.24 -16.98
C ILE A 79 -7.00 24.18 -17.30
N LEU A 80 -6.22 23.83 -16.29
CA LEU A 80 -5.40 22.63 -16.24
C LEU A 80 -6.05 21.65 -15.25
N LEU A 81 -6.10 20.37 -15.60
CA LEU A 81 -6.57 19.32 -14.70
C LEU A 81 -5.38 18.49 -14.23
N ARG A 82 -4.96 18.68 -12.98
CA ARG A 82 -3.88 17.92 -12.36
C ARG A 82 -4.44 16.79 -11.51
N HIS A 83 -4.15 15.54 -11.85
CA HIS A 83 -4.57 14.40 -11.04
C HIS A 83 -3.87 14.43 -9.67
N LEU A 84 -4.65 14.34 -8.58
CA LEU A 84 -4.13 14.46 -7.21
C LEU A 84 -3.02 13.43 -6.94
N GLY A 85 -3.29 12.15 -7.20
CA GLY A 85 -2.42 11.06 -6.77
C GLY A 85 -1.17 10.82 -7.62
N SER A 86 -1.16 11.20 -8.90
CA SER A 86 0.03 11.07 -9.76
C SER A 86 0.77 12.39 -9.97
N LYS A 87 0.14 13.52 -9.62
CA LYS A 87 0.62 14.90 -9.86
C LYS A 87 0.82 15.23 -11.35
N LYS A 88 0.27 14.40 -12.26
CA LYS A 88 0.33 14.59 -13.71
C LYS A 88 -0.88 15.38 -14.22
N TYR A 89 -0.71 16.02 -15.36
CA TYR A 89 -1.74 16.80 -16.03
C TYR A 89 -2.42 15.97 -17.11
N LEU A 90 -3.74 16.09 -17.22
CA LEU A 90 -4.47 15.60 -18.39
C LEU A 90 -3.97 16.36 -19.63
N ALA A 91 -3.77 15.64 -20.73
CA ALA A 91 -3.35 16.22 -22.00
C ALA A 91 -3.97 15.48 -23.18
N VAL A 92 -4.03 16.17 -24.32
CA VAL A 92 -4.24 15.54 -25.62
C VAL A 92 -2.93 14.92 -26.09
N LYS A 93 -2.97 13.68 -26.60
CA LYS A 93 -1.76 12.96 -26.99
C LYS A 93 -1.11 13.55 -28.24
N GLU A 94 0.09 14.11 -28.10
CA GLU A 94 0.80 14.84 -29.18
C GLU A 94 1.01 13.96 -30.42
N HIS A 95 1.45 12.72 -30.22
CA HIS A 95 1.71 11.79 -31.32
C HIS A 95 0.47 11.58 -32.21
N ASP A 96 -0.71 11.51 -31.60
CA ASP A 96 -1.97 11.27 -32.32
C ASP A 96 -2.42 12.55 -33.06
N LEU A 97 -2.12 13.74 -32.53
CA LEU A 97 -2.30 15.03 -33.22
C LEU A 97 -1.42 15.16 -34.46
N VAL A 98 -0.13 14.80 -34.35
CA VAL A 98 0.82 14.83 -35.47
C VAL A 98 0.42 13.81 -36.54
N ALA A 99 0.07 12.59 -36.13
CA ALA A 99 -0.39 11.54 -37.05
C ALA A 99 -1.67 11.94 -37.80
N SER A 100 -2.55 12.72 -37.15
CA SER A 100 -3.78 13.24 -37.75
C SER A 100 -3.55 14.48 -38.63
N GLY A 101 -2.31 15.00 -38.71
CA GLY A 101 -1.98 16.22 -39.46
C GLY A 101 -2.50 17.51 -38.83
N LEU A 102 -2.93 17.46 -37.56
CA LEU A 102 -3.44 18.63 -36.83
C LEU A 102 -2.33 19.43 -36.13
N LEU A 103 -1.13 18.85 -36.00
CA LEU A 103 0.04 19.52 -35.46
C LEU A 103 1.23 19.27 -36.39
N LEU A 104 1.82 20.36 -36.91
CA LEU A 104 3.00 20.29 -37.77
C LEU A 104 4.27 20.38 -36.90
N ARG A 105 5.24 19.47 -37.10
CA ARG A 105 6.58 19.63 -36.55
C ARG A 105 7.38 20.59 -37.44
N GLY A 106 8.33 21.31 -36.84
CA GLY A 106 9.07 22.42 -37.47
C GLY A 106 9.77 22.10 -38.79
N GLU A 107 9.96 20.83 -39.14
CA GLU A 107 10.60 20.38 -40.39
C GLU A 107 9.61 20.13 -41.55
N ASP A 108 8.29 20.07 -41.29
CA ASP A 108 7.25 19.74 -42.29
C ASP A 108 6.48 20.97 -42.80
N LYS A 109 7.13 22.13 -42.92
CA LYS A 109 6.47 23.38 -43.34
C LYS A 109 6.00 23.41 -44.81
N HIS A 110 6.26 22.38 -45.61
CA HIS A 110 5.97 22.40 -47.06
C HIS A 110 4.99 21.33 -47.59
N HIS A 111 4.38 20.51 -46.75
CA HIS A 111 3.39 19.52 -47.22
C HIS A 111 2.08 19.63 -46.45
N SER A 112 1.18 20.49 -46.90
CA SER A 112 -0.22 20.50 -46.46
C SER A 112 -0.89 19.20 -46.93
N LYS A 113 -0.82 18.15 -46.13
CA LYS A 113 -1.63 16.94 -46.33
C LYS A 113 -3.08 17.33 -46.10
N LYS A 114 -3.91 17.24 -47.15
CA LYS A 114 -5.38 17.29 -47.05
C LYS A 114 -5.81 16.30 -45.95
N VAL A 115 -6.32 16.83 -44.84
CA VAL A 115 -6.96 16.03 -43.78
C VAL A 115 -8.13 15.30 -44.45
N ARG A 116 -8.03 13.97 -44.56
CA ARG A 116 -9.16 13.14 -45.02
C ARG A 116 -10.29 13.31 -44.02
N LYS A 117 -11.52 13.32 -44.53
CA LYS A 117 -12.79 13.47 -43.79
C LYS A 117 -13.11 12.24 -42.90
N GLU A 118 -12.08 11.59 -42.36
CA GLU A 118 -12.20 10.53 -41.36
C GLU A 118 -12.39 11.18 -39.98
N GLU A 119 -13.21 10.57 -39.13
CA GLU A 119 -13.51 11.08 -37.80
C GLU A 119 -12.22 11.14 -36.96
N ILE A 120 -11.78 12.36 -36.63
CA ILE A 120 -10.53 12.58 -35.89
C ILE A 120 -10.75 12.11 -34.46
N SER A 121 -10.00 11.10 -34.04
CA SER A 121 -10.03 10.54 -32.69
C SER A 121 -8.64 10.53 -32.08
N ILE A 122 -8.41 11.37 -31.09
CA ILE A 122 -7.09 11.57 -30.46
C ILE A 122 -7.12 11.06 -29.03
N ARG A 123 -6.19 10.21 -28.61
CA ARG A 123 -6.23 9.68 -27.24
C ARG A 123 -5.90 10.74 -26.20
N ALA A 124 -6.47 10.60 -25.01
CA ALA A 124 -6.05 11.35 -23.82
C ALA A 124 -4.81 10.69 -23.18
N GLU A 125 -3.91 11.51 -22.63
CA GLU A 125 -2.73 11.07 -21.89
C GLU A 125 -2.49 11.89 -20.62
N LEU A 126 -1.50 11.47 -19.81
CA LEU A 126 -1.03 12.18 -18.63
C LEU A 126 0.43 12.56 -18.79
N VAL A 127 0.73 13.85 -18.63
CA VAL A 127 2.08 14.42 -18.75
C VAL A 127 2.56 15.01 -17.43
N ASN A 128 3.88 15.07 -17.23
CA ASN A 128 4.47 15.56 -15.98
C ASN A 128 4.51 17.09 -15.88
N ILE A 129 4.72 17.75 -17.02
CA ILE A 129 4.90 19.20 -17.12
C ILE A 129 3.71 19.73 -17.93
N PRO A 130 2.98 20.75 -17.43
CA PRO A 130 1.86 21.31 -18.16
C PRO A 130 2.37 22.08 -19.39
N GLY A 131 1.64 22.00 -20.49
CA GLY A 131 1.90 22.73 -21.73
C GLY A 131 0.61 23.06 -22.47
N PRO A 132 0.69 23.56 -23.72
CA PRO A 132 -0.49 23.91 -24.52
C PRO A 132 -1.47 22.74 -24.70
N LEU A 133 -0.98 21.50 -24.74
CA LEU A 133 -1.79 20.29 -24.86
C LEU A 133 -2.61 19.94 -23.61
N CYS A 134 -2.36 20.65 -22.49
CA CYS A 134 -3.05 20.45 -21.21
C CYS A 134 -4.13 21.50 -20.93
N GLN A 135 -4.31 22.48 -21.82
CA GLN A 135 -5.25 23.58 -21.62
C GLN A 135 -6.63 23.21 -22.15
N PHE A 136 -7.61 23.21 -21.27
CA PHE A 136 -8.98 22.86 -21.60
C PHE A 136 -9.95 23.99 -21.24
N PHE A 137 -11.08 24.03 -21.92
CA PHE A 137 -12.17 24.95 -21.65
C PHE A 137 -13.39 24.14 -21.19
N LEU A 138 -14.07 24.63 -20.16
CA LEU A 138 -15.34 24.07 -19.73
C LEU A 138 -16.46 24.69 -20.54
N GLU A 139 -17.25 23.85 -21.22
CA GLU A 139 -18.40 24.29 -22.00
C GLU A 139 -19.70 23.78 -21.38
N PRO A 140 -20.80 24.56 -21.45
CA PRO A 140 -22.10 24.10 -21.01
C PRO A 140 -22.67 23.02 -21.95
N THR A 141 -23.54 22.17 -21.41
CA THR A 141 -24.39 21.28 -22.22
C THR A 141 -25.57 22.06 -22.82
N GLY A 142 -26.15 21.57 -23.93
CA GLY A 142 -27.16 22.29 -24.73
C GLY A 142 -28.39 22.82 -23.97
N VAL A 143 -28.76 22.23 -22.83
CA VAL A 143 -29.87 22.71 -21.97
C VAL A 143 -29.50 24.00 -21.23
N VAL A 144 -28.23 24.14 -20.83
CA VAL A 144 -27.69 25.38 -20.25
C VAL A 144 -27.38 26.39 -21.35
N GLU A 145 -26.97 25.95 -22.54
CA GLU A 145 -26.64 26.78 -23.70
C GLU A 145 -27.83 27.60 -24.22
N ALA A 146 -29.05 27.04 -24.25
CA ALA A 146 -30.27 27.75 -24.66
C ALA A 146 -30.71 28.82 -23.64
N GLN A 147 -30.52 28.57 -22.34
CA GLN A 147 -30.75 29.58 -21.29
C GLN A 147 -29.60 30.59 -21.17
N ALA A 148 -28.38 30.19 -21.57
CA ALA A 148 -27.18 31.01 -21.58
C ALA A 148 -27.18 32.04 -22.72
N TYR A 149 -27.60 31.64 -23.93
CA TYR A 149 -27.72 32.53 -25.09
C TYR A 149 -28.79 33.60 -24.88
N SER A 150 -29.92 33.25 -24.27
CA SER A 150 -31.01 34.20 -23.97
C SER A 150 -30.70 35.14 -22.79
N ARG A 151 -29.66 34.87 -21.98
CA ARG A 151 -29.33 35.62 -20.76
C ARG A 151 -27.87 36.11 -20.65
N GLY A 152 -27.07 36.00 -21.71
CA GLY A 152 -25.69 36.49 -21.73
C GLY A 152 -24.72 35.78 -20.78
N MET A 153 -24.77 34.45 -20.66
CA MET A 153 -23.90 33.70 -19.73
C MET A 153 -22.45 33.45 -20.23
N TYR A 154 -22.07 33.93 -21.41
CA TYR A 154 -20.64 33.98 -21.79
C TYR A 154 -19.91 34.90 -20.79
N GLY A 155 -18.97 34.34 -20.00
CA GLY A 155 -18.33 35.06 -18.90
C GLY A 155 -18.94 34.83 -17.52
N ALA A 156 -20.02 34.05 -17.39
CA ALA A 156 -20.50 33.61 -16.08
C ALA A 156 -19.60 32.53 -15.48
N GLY A 157 -19.52 32.47 -14.15
CA GLY A 157 -18.80 31.44 -13.43
C GLY A 157 -19.41 30.05 -13.65
N VAL A 158 -18.55 29.03 -13.78
CA VAL A 158 -18.93 27.63 -13.77
C VAL A 158 -19.35 27.27 -12.34
N PRO A 159 -20.56 26.72 -12.08
CA PRO A 159 -20.94 26.31 -10.74
C PRO A 159 -20.00 25.23 -10.18
N LYS A 160 -19.64 25.37 -8.90
CA LYS A 160 -18.65 24.50 -8.23
C LYS A 160 -19.11 23.06 -8.05
N ASP A 161 -20.42 22.81 -8.04
CA ASP A 161 -20.99 21.47 -7.85
C ASP A 161 -22.20 21.23 -8.77
N LYS A 162 -22.40 19.96 -9.16
CA LYS A 162 -23.49 19.46 -10.02
C LYS A 162 -23.60 20.10 -11.41
N ALA A 163 -22.60 20.87 -11.83
CA ALA A 163 -22.53 21.44 -13.17
C ALA A 163 -22.24 20.34 -14.21
N ALA A 164 -23.08 20.24 -15.24
CA ALA A 164 -22.83 19.39 -16.40
C ALA A 164 -21.97 20.14 -17.43
N VAL A 165 -20.74 19.68 -17.63
CA VAL A 165 -19.70 20.31 -18.45
C VAL A 165 -19.25 19.40 -19.58
N MET A 166 -18.89 19.97 -20.72
CA MET A 166 -18.08 19.31 -21.74
C MET A 166 -16.65 19.85 -21.65
N LEU A 167 -15.66 18.96 -21.76
CA LEU A 167 -14.25 19.35 -21.74
C LEU A 167 -13.76 19.54 -23.18
N ARG A 168 -13.56 20.80 -23.58
CA ARG A 168 -13.05 21.16 -24.91
C ARG A 168 -11.55 21.40 -24.85
N TRP A 169 -10.82 20.82 -25.80
CA TRP A 169 -9.45 21.22 -26.12
C TRP A 169 -9.43 22.05 -27.41
N SER A 170 -8.54 23.05 -27.46
CA SER A 170 -8.35 23.89 -28.63
C SER A 170 -6.98 24.57 -28.62
N GLN A 171 -6.35 24.61 -29.79
CA GLN A 171 -5.16 25.41 -30.06
C GLN A 171 -5.37 26.25 -31.32
N HIS A 172 -4.70 27.41 -31.43
CA HIS A 172 -4.79 28.25 -32.63
C HIS A 172 -4.51 27.46 -33.91
N GLY A 173 -5.41 27.55 -34.89
CA GLY A 173 -5.29 26.86 -36.17
C GLY A 173 -5.72 25.38 -36.17
N THR A 174 -6.24 24.86 -35.05
CA THR A 174 -6.75 23.48 -34.93
C THR A 174 -8.27 23.47 -34.73
N PRO A 175 -8.99 22.43 -35.20
CA PRO A 175 -10.40 22.27 -34.88
C PRO A 175 -10.57 22.03 -33.37
N HIS A 176 -11.72 22.45 -32.84
CA HIS A 176 -12.10 22.12 -31.48
C HIS A 176 -12.31 20.61 -31.34
N LEU A 177 -11.82 20.05 -30.23
CA LEU A 177 -12.03 18.64 -29.90
C LEU A 177 -12.65 18.52 -28.52
N TRP A 178 -13.58 17.58 -28.36
CA TRP A 178 -14.28 17.33 -27.10
C TRP A 178 -13.90 15.97 -26.54
N LEU A 179 -13.64 15.92 -25.24
CA LEU A 179 -13.38 14.66 -24.54
C LEU A 179 -14.64 13.79 -24.56
N CYS A 180 -14.52 12.58 -25.08
CA CYS A 180 -15.56 11.57 -25.15
C CYS A 180 -15.02 10.21 -24.69
N CYS A 181 -15.95 9.27 -24.44
CA CYS A 181 -15.61 7.89 -24.10
C CYS A 181 -15.99 6.96 -25.24
N THR A 182 -15.05 6.16 -25.74
CA THR A 182 -15.26 5.29 -26.90
C THR A 182 -16.09 4.04 -26.60
N GLY A 183 -16.41 3.77 -25.33
CA GLY A 183 -17.03 2.50 -24.89
C GLY A 183 -16.11 1.27 -25.00
N ALA A 184 -14.92 1.41 -25.59
CA ALA A 184 -13.96 0.34 -25.73
C ALA A 184 -13.33 0.01 -24.37
N LYS A 185 -13.31 -1.28 -24.01
CA LYS A 185 -12.70 -1.75 -22.76
C LYS A 185 -11.19 -1.58 -22.81
N ARG A 186 -10.63 -1.01 -21.73
CA ARG A 186 -9.20 -0.88 -21.51
C ARG A 186 -8.70 -1.94 -20.54
N GLY A 187 -8.02 -2.95 -21.08
CA GLY A 187 -7.37 -4.02 -20.30
C GLY A 187 -8.36 -4.88 -19.49
N LYS A 188 -7.88 -5.48 -18.39
CA LYS A 188 -8.72 -6.28 -17.48
C LYS A 188 -9.49 -5.36 -16.53
N GLY A 189 -10.82 -5.29 -16.68
CA GLY A 189 -11.74 -4.64 -15.72
C GLY A 189 -12.75 -3.68 -16.34
N ASN A 190 -13.43 -2.91 -15.47
CA ASN A 190 -14.49 -1.96 -15.83
C ASN A 190 -13.95 -0.57 -16.24
N SER A 191 -12.82 -0.53 -16.95
CA SER A 191 -12.21 0.72 -17.42
C SER A 191 -12.43 0.90 -18.90
N LEU A 192 -12.76 2.12 -19.33
CA LEU A 192 -12.97 2.47 -20.73
C LEU A 192 -11.96 3.53 -21.19
N ASP A 193 -11.65 3.51 -22.49
CA ASP A 193 -10.76 4.48 -23.10
C ASP A 193 -11.40 5.87 -23.27
N LEU A 194 -10.53 6.88 -23.27
CA LEU A 194 -10.87 8.28 -23.40
C LEU A 194 -10.18 8.87 -24.63
N THR A 195 -10.95 9.58 -25.44
CA THR A 195 -10.51 10.19 -26.69
C THR A 195 -11.08 11.58 -26.83
N PHE A 196 -10.43 12.41 -27.63
CA PHE A 196 -10.91 13.71 -28.08
C PHE A 196 -11.41 13.55 -29.52
N SER A 197 -12.67 13.93 -29.76
CA SER A 197 -13.31 13.86 -31.08
C SER A 197 -13.68 15.25 -31.59
N SER A 198 -13.69 15.43 -32.91
CA SER A 198 -14.23 16.64 -33.55
C SER A 198 -15.76 16.72 -33.49
N SER A 199 -16.44 15.66 -33.05
CA SER A 199 -17.89 15.61 -32.88
C SER A 199 -18.30 16.02 -31.47
N ARG A 200 -19.12 17.07 -31.35
CA ARG A 200 -19.68 17.53 -30.08
C ARG A 200 -20.98 16.79 -29.77
N PHE A 201 -20.98 15.92 -28.75
CA PHE A 201 -22.20 15.26 -28.26
C PHE A 201 -22.51 15.61 -26.81
N SER A 202 -23.74 16.03 -26.52
CA SER A 202 -24.18 16.37 -25.16
C SER A 202 -24.11 15.19 -24.19
N ARG A 203 -24.26 13.94 -24.68
CA ARG A 203 -24.13 12.72 -23.87
C ARG A 203 -22.73 12.54 -23.27
N ASP A 204 -21.70 13.16 -23.87
CA ASP A 204 -20.31 13.08 -23.42
C ASP A 204 -19.98 14.10 -22.30
N SER A 205 -21.00 14.71 -21.70
CA SER A 205 -20.82 15.62 -20.57
C SER A 205 -20.37 14.90 -19.29
N PHE A 206 -19.63 15.62 -18.47
CA PHE A 206 -19.26 15.25 -17.11
C PHE A 206 -20.01 16.13 -16.12
N VAL A 207 -20.42 15.57 -14.99
CA VAL A 207 -20.95 16.31 -13.84
C VAL A 207 -19.81 16.56 -12.87
N ILE A 208 -19.57 17.83 -12.55
CA ILE A 208 -18.62 18.24 -11.51
C ILE A 208 -19.19 17.85 -10.15
N GLN A 209 -18.37 17.19 -9.34
CA GLN A 209 -18.63 16.93 -7.93
C GLN A 209 -17.52 17.60 -7.11
N ASN A 210 -17.88 18.59 -6.29
CA ASN A 210 -16.93 19.28 -5.43
C ASN A 210 -16.50 18.37 -4.26
N MET A 211 -15.19 18.30 -4.00
CA MET A 211 -14.63 17.49 -2.90
C MET A 211 -14.07 18.34 -1.75
N GLU A 212 -14.08 19.67 -1.89
CA GLU A 212 -13.57 20.59 -0.87
C GLU A 212 -14.25 20.38 0.49
N GLY A 213 -13.45 20.36 1.55
CA GLY A 213 -13.92 20.18 2.93
C GLY A 213 -14.27 18.75 3.33
N THR A 214 -14.29 17.79 2.41
CA THR A 214 -14.57 16.37 2.75
C THR A 214 -13.44 15.73 3.54
N ASN A 215 -13.78 14.86 4.50
CA ASN A 215 -12.77 14.10 5.27
C ASN A 215 -11.96 13.17 4.36
N PHE A 216 -12.59 12.61 3.32
CA PHE A 216 -11.94 11.77 2.33
C PHE A 216 -10.84 12.52 1.56
N LEU A 217 -11.09 13.77 1.13
CA LEU A 217 -10.07 14.58 0.49
C LEU A 217 -8.89 14.85 1.42
N LYS A 218 -9.16 15.24 2.68
CA LYS A 218 -8.10 15.46 3.69
C LYS A 218 -7.23 14.22 3.88
N ASP A 219 -7.86 13.04 3.99
CA ASP A 219 -7.12 11.78 4.10
C ASP A 219 -6.27 11.51 2.84
N CYS A 220 -6.81 11.78 1.64
CA CYS A 220 -6.06 11.64 0.38
C CYS A 220 -4.86 12.59 0.31
N GLU A 221 -5.01 13.83 0.77
CA GLU A 221 -3.92 14.81 0.75
C GLU A 221 -2.76 14.39 1.64
N VAL A 222 -3.05 13.97 2.88
CA VAL A 222 -2.04 13.46 3.82
C VAL A 222 -1.31 12.25 3.22
N VAL A 223 -2.04 11.23 2.76
CA VAL A 223 -1.41 10.03 2.17
C VAL A 223 -0.52 10.38 0.97
N ASN A 224 -0.96 11.32 0.14
CA ASN A 224 -0.24 11.74 -1.04
C ASN A 224 1.02 12.56 -0.70
N GLU A 225 0.95 13.41 0.32
CA GLU A 225 2.08 14.14 0.90
C GLU A 225 3.17 13.16 1.35
N HIS A 226 2.82 12.21 2.21
CA HIS A 226 3.76 11.20 2.71
C HIS A 226 4.32 10.34 1.57
N ARG A 227 3.48 9.90 0.65
CA ARG A 227 3.93 9.12 -0.51
C ARG A 227 4.96 9.88 -1.34
N PHE A 228 4.73 11.16 -1.56
CA PHE A 228 5.65 12.00 -2.34
C PHE A 228 6.96 12.22 -1.60
N ALA A 229 6.91 12.49 -0.28
CA ALA A 229 8.09 12.58 0.57
C ALA A 229 8.94 11.30 0.48
N LEU A 230 8.32 10.12 0.63
CA LEU A 230 9.01 8.85 0.47
C LEU A 230 9.66 8.73 -0.92
N HIS A 231 8.89 8.95 -1.99
CA HIS A 231 9.36 8.66 -3.35
C HIS A 231 10.38 9.67 -3.89
N ARG A 232 10.26 10.95 -3.53
CA ARG A 232 11.06 12.04 -4.13
C ARG A 232 12.15 12.58 -3.23
N GLN A 233 12.00 12.46 -1.91
CA GLN A 233 12.95 13.05 -0.95
C GLN A 233 13.78 11.97 -0.26
N ILE A 234 13.15 10.90 0.24
CA ILE A 234 13.85 9.90 1.07
C ILE A 234 14.50 8.81 0.21
N VAL A 235 13.71 8.10 -0.62
CA VAL A 235 14.20 6.95 -1.40
C VAL A 235 15.40 7.27 -2.29
N PRO A 236 15.44 8.37 -3.06
CA PRO A 236 16.59 8.67 -3.91
C PRO A 236 17.88 8.87 -3.12
N ARG A 237 17.77 9.48 -1.92
CA ARG A 237 18.91 9.78 -1.05
C ARG A 237 19.46 8.56 -0.32
N CYS A 238 18.71 7.44 -0.29
CA CYS A 238 19.23 6.18 0.24
C CYS A 238 20.48 5.67 -0.50
N GLN A 239 20.76 6.19 -1.70
CA GLN A 239 21.99 5.89 -2.44
C GLN A 239 23.25 6.49 -1.79
N GLU A 240 23.09 7.54 -0.97
CA GLU A 240 24.16 8.27 -0.28
C GLU A 240 24.40 7.74 1.15
N PHE A 241 23.94 6.53 1.44
CA PHE A 241 24.01 5.91 2.78
C PHE A 241 25.41 5.54 3.27
N ASP A 242 26.41 5.67 2.40
CA ASP A 242 27.81 5.41 2.71
C ASP A 242 28.41 6.58 3.53
N ASP A 243 27.82 7.78 3.47
CA ASP A 243 28.13 8.91 4.35
C ASP A 243 27.32 8.82 5.65
N VAL A 244 28.01 8.78 6.78
CA VAL A 244 27.42 8.58 8.11
C VAL A 244 26.53 9.74 8.55
N GLY A 245 26.90 10.98 8.21
CA GLY A 245 26.11 12.17 8.53
C GLY A 245 24.83 12.24 7.71
N ILE A 246 24.93 11.96 6.40
CA ILE A 246 23.79 11.90 5.50
C ILE A 246 22.86 10.74 5.88
N ALA A 247 23.40 9.57 6.20
CA ALA A 247 22.63 8.41 6.63
C ALA A 247 21.83 8.69 7.92
N GLY A 248 22.44 9.35 8.91
CA GLY A 248 21.76 9.79 10.12
C GLY A 248 20.59 10.73 9.81
N PHE A 249 20.81 11.75 8.97
CA PHE A 249 19.76 12.67 8.55
C PHE A 249 18.59 11.95 7.85
N ILE A 250 18.89 11.06 6.90
CA ILE A 250 17.86 10.32 6.17
C ILE A 250 17.08 9.39 7.10
N CYS A 251 17.75 8.73 8.05
CA CYS A 251 17.07 7.90 9.04
C CYS A 251 16.10 8.71 9.91
N THR A 252 16.49 9.92 10.35
CA THR A 252 15.59 10.82 11.09
C THR A 252 14.36 11.23 10.25
N GLN A 253 14.56 11.60 8.99
CA GLN A 253 13.44 11.92 8.09
C GLN A 253 12.53 10.72 7.85
N CYS A 254 13.12 9.54 7.68
CA CYS A 254 12.40 8.29 7.51
C CYS A 254 11.57 7.97 8.75
N GLU A 255 12.18 8.00 9.94
CA GLU A 255 11.50 7.76 11.21
C GLU A 255 10.33 8.72 11.43
N HIS A 256 10.52 10.02 11.18
CA HIS A 256 9.45 11.01 11.28
C HIS A 256 8.30 10.70 10.29
N ALA A 257 8.62 10.46 9.02
CA ALA A 257 7.62 10.20 7.99
C ALA A 257 6.82 8.90 8.22
N LEU A 258 7.47 7.87 8.79
CA LEU A 258 6.83 6.60 9.14
C LEU A 258 5.97 6.73 10.40
N THR A 259 6.49 7.39 11.43
CA THR A 259 5.78 7.61 12.70
C THR A 259 4.51 8.41 12.50
N ASP A 260 4.60 9.54 11.79
CA ASP A 260 3.43 10.38 11.53
C ASP A 260 2.38 9.64 10.68
N MET A 261 2.81 8.83 9.70
CA MET A 261 1.87 8.00 8.93
C MET A 261 1.22 6.89 9.78
N ILE A 262 1.95 6.27 10.71
CA ILE A 262 1.37 5.28 11.64
C ILE A 262 0.29 5.98 12.48
N PHE A 263 0.60 7.13 13.09
CA PHE A 263 -0.37 7.90 13.87
C PHE A 263 -1.58 8.35 13.05
N PHE A 264 -1.36 8.75 11.81
CA PHE A 264 -2.44 9.05 10.87
C PHE A 264 -3.32 7.82 10.62
N LEU A 265 -2.75 6.67 10.24
CA LEU A 265 -3.53 5.47 9.93
C LEU A 265 -4.35 4.95 11.12
N THR A 266 -3.88 5.20 12.34
CA THR A 266 -4.47 4.68 13.58
C THR A 266 -5.37 5.70 14.27
N ASN A 267 -5.51 6.90 13.69
CA ASN A 267 -6.23 8.01 14.27
C ASN A 267 -5.76 8.36 15.68
N SER A 268 -4.45 8.27 15.89
CA SER A 268 -3.82 8.61 17.14
C SER A 268 -4.05 10.08 17.46
N ARG A 269 -4.35 10.39 18.72
CA ARG A 269 -4.41 11.77 19.23
C ARG A 269 -3.08 12.51 19.05
N HIS A 270 -1.97 11.77 18.94
CA HIS A 270 -0.61 12.28 18.80
C HIS A 270 -0.23 12.65 17.36
N TRP A 271 -1.10 12.39 16.39
CA TRP A 271 -0.87 12.79 15.01
C TRP A 271 -0.82 14.32 14.89
N ARG A 272 0.29 14.85 14.35
CA ARG A 272 0.57 16.30 14.19
C ARG A 272 0.41 17.14 15.47
N GLN A 273 0.58 16.55 16.65
CA GLN A 273 0.71 17.33 17.89
C GLN A 273 2.03 18.10 17.89
N ASP A 274 2.02 19.33 18.42
CA ASP A 274 3.22 20.14 18.57
C ASP A 274 4.26 19.42 19.44
N ALA A 275 5.54 19.58 19.06
CA ALA A 275 6.70 19.00 19.74
C ALA A 275 6.89 19.48 21.21
N SER A 276 5.95 20.26 21.76
CA SER A 276 5.87 20.67 23.15
C SER A 276 5.34 19.59 24.09
N ALA A 277 4.73 18.52 23.56
CA ALA A 277 4.38 17.34 24.35
C ALA A 277 5.65 16.59 24.75
N SER A 278 5.96 16.55 26.05
CA SER A 278 7.28 16.17 26.57
C SER A 278 7.72 14.73 26.31
N VAL A 279 6.84 13.83 25.89
CA VAL A 279 7.18 12.48 25.39
C VAL A 279 6.09 12.02 24.40
N LEU A 280 6.42 11.90 23.12
CA LEU A 280 5.57 11.17 22.17
C LEU A 280 5.68 9.66 22.46
N PRO A 281 4.57 8.90 22.44
CA PRO A 281 4.64 7.45 22.62
C PRO A 281 5.41 6.79 21.48
N ASP A 282 6.14 5.70 21.78
CA ASP A 282 6.85 4.95 20.74
C ASP A 282 5.82 4.21 19.86
N PRO A 283 5.71 4.51 18.55
CA PRO A 283 4.79 3.82 17.65
C PRO A 283 5.02 2.30 17.58
N LEU A 284 6.19 1.80 18.00
CA LEU A 284 6.50 0.37 18.04
C LEU A 284 5.84 -0.38 19.22
N THR A 285 5.52 0.28 20.32
CA THR A 285 5.09 -0.40 21.56
C THR A 285 3.58 -0.34 21.80
N GLU A 286 2.87 0.62 21.21
CA GLU A 286 1.43 0.77 21.45
C GLU A 286 0.55 -0.16 20.59
N PRO A 287 -0.59 -0.66 21.11
CA PRO A 287 -1.56 -1.44 20.35
C PRO A 287 -2.36 -0.52 19.41
N TRP A 288 -2.19 -0.69 18.11
CA TRP A 288 -2.84 0.18 17.13
C TRP A 288 -3.89 -0.55 16.29
N LEU A 289 -5.12 -0.04 16.30
CA LEU A 289 -6.19 -0.41 15.38
C LEU A 289 -6.25 0.64 14.26
N ALA A 290 -5.92 0.24 13.04
CA ALA A 290 -5.95 1.13 11.88
C ALA A 290 -7.39 1.38 11.40
N LEU A 291 -7.65 2.59 10.91
CA LEU A 291 -8.95 2.95 10.33
C LEU A 291 -9.08 2.38 8.90
N PRO A 292 -10.15 1.60 8.60
CA PRO A 292 -10.32 1.01 7.27
C PRO A 292 -10.38 2.02 6.13
N ALA A 293 -10.99 3.19 6.35
CA ALA A 293 -11.05 4.26 5.36
C ALA A 293 -9.64 4.75 4.96
N ARG A 294 -8.76 5.00 5.93
CA ARG A 294 -7.38 5.46 5.68
C ARG A 294 -6.51 4.38 5.06
N GLN A 295 -6.73 3.11 5.43
CA GLN A 295 -6.09 1.95 4.77
C GLN A 295 -6.46 1.89 3.28
N HIS A 296 -7.74 2.07 2.95
CA HIS A 296 -8.19 2.11 1.56
C HIS A 296 -7.54 3.25 0.77
N VAL A 297 -7.46 4.45 1.34
CA VAL A 297 -6.78 5.60 0.70
C VAL A 297 -5.29 5.29 0.49
N SER A 298 -4.59 4.79 1.52
CA SER A 298 -3.18 4.36 1.45
C SER A 298 -2.92 3.38 0.30
N HIS A 299 -3.76 2.35 0.17
CA HIS A 299 -3.67 1.38 -0.91
C HIS A 299 -3.98 2.00 -2.29
N GLN A 300 -5.08 2.76 -2.41
CA GLN A 300 -5.48 3.37 -3.68
C GLN A 300 -4.44 4.36 -4.20
N MET A 301 -3.83 5.13 -3.31
CA MET A 301 -2.80 6.11 -3.61
C MET A 301 -1.41 5.52 -3.80
N LYS A 302 -1.21 4.20 -3.71
CA LYS A 302 0.10 3.53 -3.89
C LYS A 302 1.15 3.93 -2.84
N TYR A 303 0.70 4.28 -1.63
CA TYR A 303 1.61 4.54 -0.51
C TYR A 303 2.31 3.24 -0.07
N ILE A 304 1.57 2.12 0.01
CA ILE A 304 2.14 0.80 0.32
C ILE A 304 3.29 0.46 -0.64
N ASP A 305 3.08 0.57 -1.96
CA ASP A 305 4.13 0.36 -2.96
C ASP A 305 5.37 1.25 -2.74
N ALA A 306 5.18 2.51 -2.33
CA ALA A 306 6.31 3.42 -2.03
C ALA A 306 7.07 3.00 -0.77
N SER A 307 6.37 2.54 0.28
CA SER A 307 7.00 2.02 1.50
C SER A 307 7.84 0.76 1.25
N PHE A 308 7.39 -0.13 0.36
CA PHE A 308 8.20 -1.30 -0.05
C PHE A 308 9.43 -0.91 -0.87
N LYS A 309 9.33 0.10 -1.74
CA LYS A 309 10.50 0.63 -2.43
C LYS A 309 11.54 1.18 -1.46
N LEU A 310 11.09 1.95 -0.46
CA LEU A 310 11.96 2.43 0.61
C LEU A 310 12.60 1.27 1.37
N PHE A 311 11.81 0.27 1.77
CA PHE A 311 12.33 -0.91 2.44
C PHE A 311 13.44 -1.61 1.66
N HIS A 312 13.23 -1.85 0.36
CA HIS A 312 14.25 -2.48 -0.49
C HIS A 312 15.54 -1.67 -0.57
N GLU A 313 15.47 -0.34 -0.67
CA GLU A 313 16.67 0.50 -0.69
C GLU A 313 17.38 0.53 0.67
N LEU A 314 16.62 0.56 1.78
CA LEU A 314 17.21 0.49 3.11
C LEU A 314 17.91 -0.85 3.37
N VAL A 315 17.28 -1.98 3.02
CA VAL A 315 17.85 -3.33 3.24
C VAL A 315 19.10 -3.55 2.41
N LYS A 316 19.15 -3.12 1.15
CA LYS A 316 20.37 -3.19 0.33
C LYS A 316 21.59 -2.53 0.98
N ARG A 317 21.37 -1.55 1.85
CA ARG A 317 22.38 -0.67 2.46
C ARG A 317 22.49 -0.83 3.97
N THR A 318 21.87 -1.87 4.51
CA THR A 318 21.89 -2.22 5.92
C THR A 318 22.32 -3.67 6.04
N GLU A 319 23.44 -3.92 6.73
CA GLU A 319 23.78 -5.28 7.13
C GLU A 319 22.73 -5.77 8.13
N LEU A 320 21.81 -6.61 7.65
CA LEU A 320 20.82 -7.23 8.51
C LEU A 320 21.54 -8.29 9.35
N LEU A 321 21.74 -8.00 10.63
CA LEU A 321 22.32 -8.94 11.58
C LEU A 321 21.32 -10.09 11.80
N VAL A 322 21.71 -11.30 11.39
CA VAL A 322 20.97 -12.53 11.68
C VAL A 322 20.93 -12.69 13.21
N ILE A 323 19.77 -13.02 13.79
CA ILE A 323 19.60 -13.16 15.26
C ILE A 323 20.60 -14.17 15.89
N GLY A 324 21.28 -15.00 15.09
CA GLY A 324 22.37 -15.87 15.53
C GLY A 324 23.68 -15.18 15.97
N ASP A 325 23.92 -13.91 15.60
CA ASP A 325 25.22 -13.25 15.82
C ASP A 325 25.30 -12.31 17.05
N VAL A 326 24.21 -12.07 17.80
CA VAL A 326 24.29 -11.10 18.92
C VAL A 326 23.43 -11.48 20.13
N ARG A 327 24.13 -11.73 21.25
CA ARG A 327 23.62 -11.65 22.64
C ARG A 327 22.93 -10.29 22.87
N TRP A 328 21.64 -10.20 22.56
CA TRP A 328 20.84 -8.96 22.63
C TRP A 328 20.81 -8.35 24.04
N GLY A 329 20.85 -9.18 25.09
CA GLY A 329 20.79 -8.71 26.49
C GLY A 329 22.04 -7.98 27.01
N ARG A 330 23.21 -8.08 26.35
CA ARG A 330 24.43 -7.38 26.82
C ARG A 330 24.75 -6.08 26.08
N ARG A 331 24.14 -5.81 24.92
CA ARG A 331 24.42 -4.58 24.15
C ARG A 331 23.48 -3.42 24.46
N ALA A 332 22.21 -3.67 24.81
CA ALA A 332 21.30 -2.60 25.24
C ALA A 332 21.81 -1.89 26.51
N ALA A 333 22.20 -2.67 27.53
CA ALA A 333 22.82 -2.15 28.76
C ALA A 333 24.18 -1.47 28.53
N LYS A 334 24.96 -1.94 27.53
CA LYS A 334 26.25 -1.32 27.15
C LYS A 334 26.05 -0.05 26.30
N MET A 335 24.93 0.10 25.60
CA MET A 335 24.58 1.29 24.83
C MET A 335 24.02 2.42 25.71
N GLU A 336 23.17 2.12 26.69
CA GLU A 336 22.75 3.12 27.69
C GLU A 336 23.95 3.64 28.49
N SER A 337 24.88 2.74 28.88
CA SER A 337 26.16 3.11 29.49
C SER A 337 27.03 4.02 28.61
N LYS A 338 27.04 3.81 27.29
CA LYS A 338 27.77 4.67 26.34
C LYS A 338 27.04 5.97 26.03
N MET A 339 25.72 6.01 26.18
CA MET A 339 24.94 7.24 26.05
C MET A 339 25.16 8.19 27.23
N HIS A 340 25.55 7.69 28.41
CA HIS A 340 26.05 8.52 29.52
C HIS A 340 27.50 8.99 29.31
N ALA A 341 28.31 8.27 28.51
CA ALA A 341 29.64 8.74 28.10
C ALA A 341 29.58 9.92 27.09
N ARG A 342 28.39 10.20 26.55
CA ARG A 342 28.06 11.33 25.63
C ARG A 342 28.30 12.70 26.26
N GLU A 343 28.26 12.81 27.60
CA GLU A 343 28.52 14.05 28.33
C GLU A 343 30.01 14.31 28.60
N ALA A 344 30.86 13.29 28.44
CA ALA A 344 32.29 13.38 28.75
C ALA A 344 33.18 13.70 27.53
N LEU A 345 32.75 13.37 26.30
CA LEU A 345 33.59 13.44 25.10
C LEU A 345 33.37 14.68 24.22
N ALA A 346 32.52 15.63 24.67
CA ALA A 346 32.19 16.83 23.90
C ALA A 346 33.22 17.97 24.02
N SER A 347 34.33 17.76 24.74
CA SER A 347 35.41 18.74 24.89
C SER A 347 36.75 18.13 24.49
N SER A 348 37.37 18.68 23.44
CA SER A 348 38.72 18.37 22.90
C SER A 348 38.77 17.21 21.90
N VAL A 349 39.01 17.53 20.62
CA VAL A 349 39.37 16.57 19.56
C VAL A 349 40.80 16.92 19.15
N ASP A 350 41.80 16.15 19.59
CA ASP A 350 43.21 16.44 19.26
C ASP A 350 44.05 15.20 18.91
N SER A 351 43.45 14.02 18.69
CA SER A 351 44.18 12.82 18.25
C SER A 351 43.46 11.98 17.18
N LEU A 352 44.24 11.35 16.30
CA LEU A 352 43.75 10.47 15.22
C LEU A 352 42.92 9.27 15.77
N ALA A 353 43.29 8.77 16.95
CA ALA A 353 42.60 7.66 17.62
C ALA A 353 41.21 8.06 18.15
N GLU A 354 41.01 9.32 18.54
CA GLU A 354 39.69 9.83 18.97
C GLU A 354 38.76 10.02 17.77
N VAL A 355 39.30 10.39 16.60
CA VAL A 355 38.53 10.48 15.35
C VAL A 355 38.04 9.10 14.90
N GLU A 356 38.91 8.08 14.92
CA GLU A 356 38.53 6.69 14.61
C GLU A 356 37.49 6.14 15.59
N ALA A 357 37.64 6.42 16.89
CA ALA A 357 36.67 6.03 17.90
C ALA A 357 35.31 6.72 17.71
N TRP A 358 35.30 7.99 17.32
CA TRP A 358 34.09 8.75 17.03
C TRP A 358 33.37 8.22 15.78
N GLU A 359 34.13 7.88 14.74
CA GLU A 359 33.59 7.28 13.51
C GLU A 359 32.91 5.92 13.78
N GLU A 360 33.52 5.06 14.60
CA GLU A 360 32.91 3.79 15.04
C GLU A 360 31.62 3.98 15.84
N VAL A 361 31.59 4.96 16.75
CA VAL A 361 30.37 5.31 17.50
C VAL A 361 29.26 5.77 16.56
N MET A 362 29.59 6.62 15.60
CA MET A 362 28.61 7.15 14.64
C MET A 362 28.08 6.06 13.70
N LYS A 363 28.94 5.13 13.25
CA LYS A 363 28.52 3.93 12.49
C LYS A 363 27.54 3.07 13.30
N GLY A 364 27.84 2.81 14.57
CA GLY A 364 26.95 2.06 15.47
C GLY A 364 25.60 2.74 15.69
N MET A 365 25.58 4.08 15.81
CA MET A 365 24.36 4.86 15.94
C MET A 365 23.50 4.76 14.68
N VAL A 366 24.10 4.97 13.50
CA VAL A 366 23.39 4.86 12.22
C VAL A 366 22.82 3.46 12.00
N ALA A 367 23.55 2.40 12.36
CA ALA A 367 23.04 1.03 12.29
C ALA A 367 21.78 0.83 13.16
N THR A 368 21.74 1.45 14.34
CA THR A 368 20.58 1.40 15.24
C THR A 368 19.39 2.15 14.64
N MET A 369 19.62 3.34 14.08
CA MET A 369 18.58 4.14 13.42
C MET A 369 18.01 3.43 12.18
N LYS A 370 18.87 2.82 11.34
CA LYS A 370 18.46 1.99 10.19
C LYS A 370 17.55 0.85 10.65
N THR A 371 17.96 0.11 11.68
CA THR A 371 17.17 -0.99 12.27
C THR A 371 15.82 -0.49 12.79
N ARG A 372 15.78 0.68 13.43
CA ARG A 372 14.54 1.30 13.90
C ARG A 372 13.61 1.66 12.74
N CYS A 373 14.13 2.25 11.66
CA CYS A 373 13.35 2.54 10.46
C CYS A 373 12.74 1.27 9.85
N LEU A 374 13.50 0.16 9.81
CA LEU A 374 13.01 -1.12 9.30
C LEU A 374 11.89 -1.70 10.20
N LYS A 375 12.02 -1.61 11.52
CA LYS A 375 10.96 -1.99 12.47
C LYS A 375 9.69 -1.16 12.25
N LEU A 376 9.84 0.15 12.06
CA LEU A 376 8.73 1.06 11.78
C LEU A 376 8.04 0.74 10.45
N LEU A 377 8.79 0.38 9.41
CA LEU A 377 8.22 -0.07 8.13
C LEU A 377 7.38 -1.33 8.27
N VAL A 378 7.90 -2.33 8.98
CA VAL A 378 7.16 -3.56 9.26
C VAL A 378 5.88 -3.25 10.05
N ARG A 379 5.97 -2.38 11.06
CA ARG A 379 4.82 -1.92 11.85
C ARG A 379 3.80 -1.14 11.01
N LEU A 380 4.27 -0.27 10.12
CA LEU A 380 3.44 0.49 9.20
C LEU A 380 2.65 -0.45 8.29
N TRP A 381 3.29 -1.50 7.75
CA TRP A 381 2.59 -2.44 6.88
C TRP A 381 1.40 -3.10 7.56
N LEU A 382 1.56 -3.51 8.82
CA LEU A 382 0.45 -4.03 9.62
C LEU A 382 -0.73 -3.05 9.64
N CYS A 383 -0.44 -1.76 9.84
CA CYS A 383 -1.46 -0.72 9.86
C CYS A 383 -2.10 -0.47 8.48
N THR A 384 -1.46 -0.87 7.37
CA THR A 384 -1.96 -0.59 6.01
C THR A 384 -2.88 -1.65 5.42
N PHE A 385 -2.83 -2.90 5.88
CA PHE A 385 -3.57 -4.00 5.23
C PHE A 385 -4.49 -4.80 6.17
N LEU A 386 -4.22 -4.82 7.48
CA LEU A 386 -4.87 -5.77 8.39
C LEU A 386 -6.39 -5.56 8.40
N GLY A 387 -7.16 -6.64 8.19
CA GLY A 387 -8.61 -6.64 8.26
C GLY A 387 -9.32 -6.27 6.96
N ILE A 388 -8.58 -5.97 5.89
CA ILE A 388 -9.14 -5.63 4.57
C ILE A 388 -8.71 -6.67 3.53
N ARG A 389 -9.59 -7.64 3.25
CA ARG A 389 -9.38 -8.74 2.29
C ARG A 389 -8.77 -8.30 0.96
N LYS A 390 -9.31 -7.24 0.36
CA LYS A 390 -8.85 -6.72 -0.93
C LYS A 390 -7.38 -6.26 -0.89
N ILE A 391 -6.92 -5.72 0.24
CA ILE A 391 -5.54 -5.26 0.42
C ILE A 391 -4.63 -6.44 0.82
N GLU A 392 -5.11 -7.36 1.65
CA GLU A 392 -4.41 -8.60 1.99
C GLU A 392 -4.11 -9.44 0.73
N SER A 393 -5.11 -9.66 -0.13
CA SER A 393 -4.91 -10.34 -1.41
C SER A 393 -3.98 -9.56 -2.35
N TYR A 394 -3.97 -8.23 -2.28
CA TYR A 394 -3.04 -7.41 -3.04
C TYR A 394 -1.60 -7.62 -2.55
N PHE A 395 -1.40 -7.68 -1.23
CA PHE A 395 -0.13 -7.95 -0.59
C PHE A 395 0.45 -9.31 -1.02
N HIS A 396 -0.40 -10.35 -1.02
CA HIS A 396 -0.03 -11.68 -1.49
C HIS A 396 0.36 -11.68 -2.97
N LYS A 397 -0.46 -11.11 -3.86
CA LYS A 397 -0.21 -11.07 -5.31
C LYS A 397 1.07 -10.32 -5.69
N ARG A 398 1.62 -9.50 -4.79
CA ARG A 398 2.88 -8.79 -4.98
C ARG A 398 4.11 -9.58 -4.53
N GLY A 399 3.95 -10.77 -3.94
CA GLY A 399 5.05 -11.55 -3.36
C GLY A 399 5.59 -10.95 -2.06
N TRP A 400 4.89 -9.98 -1.46
CA TRP A 400 5.35 -9.33 -0.23
C TRP A 400 5.17 -10.21 1.01
N LEU A 401 4.30 -11.22 0.93
CA LEU A 401 4.20 -12.26 1.95
C LEU A 401 5.51 -13.04 2.07
N ASP A 402 6.06 -13.50 0.94
CA ASP A 402 7.33 -14.24 0.93
C ASP A 402 8.47 -13.37 1.47
N LEU A 403 8.48 -12.08 1.08
CA LEU A 403 9.43 -11.12 1.64
C LEU A 403 9.29 -11.01 3.17
N LEU A 404 8.08 -10.82 3.72
CA LEU A 404 7.88 -10.82 5.16
C LEU A 404 8.39 -12.10 5.83
N ASN A 405 8.18 -13.26 5.20
CA ASN A 405 8.68 -14.52 5.74
C ASN A 405 10.21 -14.55 5.76
N THR A 406 10.89 -13.98 4.76
CA THR A 406 12.36 -13.89 4.81
C THR A 406 12.87 -12.95 5.90
N LEU A 407 12.06 -12.01 6.38
CA LEU A 407 12.42 -11.09 7.46
C LEU A 407 12.20 -11.69 8.86
N ASN A 408 11.60 -12.87 8.92
CA ASN A 408 11.53 -13.65 10.15
C ASN A 408 12.94 -13.98 10.61
N GLY A 409 13.23 -13.71 11.88
CA GLY A 409 14.56 -13.97 12.43
C GLY A 409 15.57 -12.83 12.31
N PHE A 410 15.14 -11.63 11.90
CA PHE A 410 15.95 -10.39 11.97
C PHE A 410 15.54 -9.44 13.11
N GLY A 411 14.59 -9.83 13.94
CA GLY A 411 14.17 -9.06 15.11
C GLY A 411 13.38 -7.80 14.75
N LEU A 412 12.85 -7.73 13.52
CA LEU A 412 12.12 -6.57 12.98
C LEU A 412 10.62 -6.57 13.32
N GLY A 413 10.10 -7.63 13.96
CA GLY A 413 8.67 -7.81 14.22
C GLY A 413 7.88 -8.36 13.02
N ALA A 414 8.56 -8.85 11.98
CA ALA A 414 7.91 -9.39 10.78
C ALA A 414 7.02 -10.60 11.08
N SER A 415 7.41 -11.39 12.08
CA SER A 415 6.68 -12.56 12.56
C SER A 415 5.30 -12.19 13.09
N ASP A 416 5.17 -11.12 13.88
CA ASP A 416 3.87 -10.64 14.39
C ASP A 416 2.95 -10.20 13.26
N VAL A 417 3.52 -9.55 12.24
CA VAL A 417 2.77 -9.10 11.06
C VAL A 417 2.28 -10.29 10.24
N PHE A 418 3.14 -11.29 10.07
CA PHE A 418 2.81 -12.52 9.36
C PHE A 418 1.70 -13.31 10.09
N VAL A 419 1.85 -13.51 11.41
CA VAL A 419 0.86 -14.16 12.27
C VAL A 419 -0.50 -13.47 12.11
N LYS A 420 -0.57 -12.15 12.29
CA LYS A 420 -1.83 -11.40 12.19
C LYS A 420 -2.48 -11.52 10.82
N LEU A 421 -1.68 -11.49 9.76
CA LEU A 421 -2.16 -11.58 8.39
C LEU A 421 -2.76 -12.97 8.10
N VAL A 422 -2.10 -14.04 8.52
CA VAL A 422 -2.55 -15.42 8.30
C VAL A 422 -3.70 -15.79 9.24
N SER A 423 -3.61 -15.41 10.52
CA SER A 423 -4.68 -15.64 11.50
C SER A 423 -6.01 -15.07 11.03
N ASN A 424 -5.99 -13.93 10.35
CA ASN A 424 -7.23 -13.30 9.93
C ASN A 424 -7.67 -13.75 8.53
N ASN A 425 -6.84 -14.44 7.73
CA ASN A 425 -7.12 -14.73 6.31
C ASN A 425 -6.93 -16.21 5.96
N GLU A 426 -8.04 -16.94 5.96
CA GLU A 426 -8.07 -18.37 5.61
C GLU A 426 -7.58 -18.66 4.17
N GLU A 427 -7.98 -17.84 3.19
CA GLU A 427 -7.52 -18.02 1.80
C GLU A 427 -6.01 -17.89 1.69
N LEU A 428 -5.42 -16.94 2.42
CA LEU A 428 -3.99 -16.75 2.47
C LEU A 428 -3.30 -17.90 3.21
N ALA A 429 -3.86 -18.37 4.32
CA ALA A 429 -3.32 -19.51 5.07
C ALA A 429 -3.19 -20.74 4.16
N ARG A 430 -4.18 -20.99 3.30
CA ARG A 430 -4.16 -22.08 2.30
C ARG A 430 -3.10 -21.93 1.21
N THR A 431 -2.56 -20.74 0.99
CA THR A 431 -1.49 -20.50 -0.01
C THR A 431 -0.09 -20.78 0.53
N ILE A 432 0.05 -20.95 1.84
CA ILE A 432 1.33 -21.29 2.46
C ILE A 432 1.70 -22.71 2.07
N ASN A 433 2.81 -22.85 1.34
CA ASN A 433 3.31 -24.14 0.91
C ASN A 433 4.29 -24.75 1.92
N ARG A 434 4.67 -26.01 1.66
CA ARG A 434 5.64 -26.75 2.47
C ARG A 434 6.99 -26.04 2.59
N ASP A 435 7.50 -25.46 1.51
CA ASP A 435 8.81 -24.80 1.50
C ASP A 435 8.86 -23.60 2.45
N THR A 436 7.78 -22.81 2.50
CA THR A 436 7.63 -21.68 3.42
C THR A 436 7.62 -22.15 4.87
N LEU A 437 6.95 -23.28 5.16
CA LEU A 437 6.95 -23.88 6.50
C LEU A 437 8.34 -24.40 6.88
N LEU A 438 9.03 -25.11 5.99
CA LEU A 438 10.38 -25.63 6.26
C LEU A 438 11.38 -24.51 6.54
N LYS A 439 11.36 -23.42 5.75
CA LYS A 439 12.19 -22.23 6.02
C LYS A 439 11.95 -21.66 7.42
N LEU A 440 10.69 -21.64 7.86
CA LEU A 440 10.35 -21.16 9.21
C LEU A 440 10.89 -22.12 10.28
N LEU A 441 10.76 -23.44 10.08
CA LEU A 441 11.33 -24.43 11.00
C LEU A 441 12.85 -24.32 11.10
N ASP A 442 13.53 -24.07 9.97
CA ASP A 442 14.96 -23.82 9.95
C ASP A 442 15.34 -22.56 10.75
N LEU A 443 14.54 -21.49 10.67
CA LEU A 443 14.71 -20.29 11.49
C LEU A 443 14.50 -20.58 12.98
N ILE A 444 13.48 -21.36 13.35
CA ILE A 444 13.26 -21.75 14.75
C ILE A 444 14.46 -22.55 15.26
N ARG A 445 15.01 -23.46 14.45
CA ARG A 445 16.20 -24.23 14.81
C ARG A 445 17.41 -23.33 15.07
N GLN A 446 17.62 -22.32 14.23
CA GLN A 446 18.75 -21.41 14.35
C GLN A 446 18.62 -20.44 15.53
N LEU A 447 17.42 -19.96 15.81
CA LEU A 447 17.18 -18.83 16.72
C LEU A 447 16.58 -19.24 18.07
N GLY A 448 16.10 -20.48 18.16
CA GLY A 448 15.38 -21.01 19.31
C GLY A 448 13.87 -20.77 19.23
N PRO A 449 13.11 -21.49 20.09
CA PRO A 449 11.67 -21.34 20.21
C PRO A 449 11.31 -19.99 20.82
N LEU A 450 10.54 -19.21 20.08
CA LEU A 450 9.89 -17.98 20.53
C LEU A 450 8.38 -18.19 20.42
N ASP A 451 7.62 -17.62 21.34
CA ASP A 451 6.16 -17.74 21.36
C ASP A 451 5.52 -17.32 20.02
N THR A 452 6.11 -16.33 19.33
CA THR A 452 5.65 -15.89 18.02
C THR A 452 5.63 -17.00 16.96
N TRP A 453 6.57 -17.95 17.01
CA TRP A 453 6.59 -19.09 16.09
C TRP A 453 5.48 -20.09 16.39
N PHE A 454 5.16 -20.28 17.66
CA PHE A 454 4.01 -21.09 18.06
C PHE A 454 2.70 -20.43 17.63
N TYR A 455 2.55 -19.12 17.84
CA TYR A 455 1.39 -18.37 17.37
C TYR A 455 1.24 -18.44 15.84
N PHE A 456 2.35 -18.49 15.11
CA PHE A 456 2.33 -18.69 13.67
C PHE A 456 1.80 -20.06 13.28
N LEU A 457 2.35 -21.14 13.85
CA LEU A 457 1.86 -22.49 13.57
C LEU A 457 0.37 -22.62 13.91
N LYS A 458 -0.07 -21.99 15.00
CA LYS A 458 -1.49 -21.88 15.37
C LYS A 458 -2.31 -21.12 14.32
N ALA A 459 -1.83 -19.97 13.86
CA ALA A 459 -2.49 -19.14 12.85
C ALA A 459 -2.70 -19.87 11.52
N VAL A 460 -1.71 -20.66 11.09
CA VAL A 460 -1.77 -21.43 9.84
C VAL A 460 -2.73 -22.62 9.95
N CYS A 461 -2.73 -23.31 11.10
CA CYS A 461 -3.56 -24.47 11.36
C CYS A 461 -5.02 -24.11 11.67
N ALA A 462 -5.28 -22.92 12.21
CA ALA A 462 -6.61 -22.48 12.62
C ALA A 462 -6.81 -20.96 12.42
N PRO A 463 -6.81 -20.46 11.17
CA PRO A 463 -7.14 -19.05 10.91
C PRO A 463 -8.58 -18.76 11.35
N LEU A 464 -8.81 -17.59 11.92
CA LEU A 464 -10.09 -17.16 12.50
C LEU A 464 -10.62 -18.16 13.54
N GLN A 465 -9.73 -18.89 14.21
CA GLN A 465 -10.07 -19.98 15.14
C GLN A 465 -10.81 -21.15 14.47
N THR A 466 -10.83 -21.22 13.14
CA THR A 466 -11.45 -22.31 12.37
C THR A 466 -10.35 -23.24 11.85
N ALA A 467 -10.43 -24.53 12.16
CA ALA A 467 -9.44 -25.52 11.76
C ALA A 467 -9.30 -25.66 10.22
N LEU A 468 -8.06 -25.72 9.74
CA LEU A 468 -7.71 -26.04 8.35
C LEU A 468 -7.01 -27.41 8.26
N PRO A 469 -7.74 -28.51 7.99
CA PRO A 469 -7.18 -29.87 8.03
C PRO A 469 -5.98 -30.09 7.11
N ILE A 470 -6.00 -29.51 5.90
CA ILE A 470 -4.89 -29.64 4.93
C ILE A 470 -3.62 -28.97 5.46
N MET A 471 -3.75 -27.82 6.11
CA MET A 471 -2.62 -27.10 6.68
C MET A 471 -2.07 -27.82 7.92
N GLN A 472 -2.96 -28.34 8.78
CA GLN A 472 -2.58 -29.16 9.93
C GLN A 472 -1.80 -30.40 9.51
N GLN A 473 -2.28 -31.13 8.49
CA GLN A 473 -1.55 -32.25 7.90
C GLN A 473 -0.17 -31.84 7.39
N THR A 474 -0.08 -30.71 6.71
CA THR A 474 1.18 -30.22 6.14
C THR A 474 2.18 -29.87 7.24
N VAL A 475 1.73 -29.19 8.30
CA VAL A 475 2.55 -28.85 9.47
C VAL A 475 3.04 -30.11 10.18
N LEU A 476 2.17 -31.09 10.43
CA LEU A 476 2.54 -32.38 11.02
C LEU A 476 3.56 -33.13 10.17
N ARG A 477 3.40 -33.08 8.83
CA ARG A 477 4.35 -33.72 7.91
C ARG A 477 5.72 -33.08 7.90
N CYS A 478 5.80 -31.78 8.17
CA CYS A 478 7.07 -31.07 8.29
C CYS A 478 7.74 -31.31 9.65
N LEU A 479 6.95 -31.48 10.72
CA LEU A 479 7.44 -31.48 12.10
C LEU A 479 7.65 -32.87 12.72
N VAL A 480 6.78 -33.83 12.43
CA VAL A 480 6.62 -35.04 13.23
C VAL A 480 6.73 -36.31 12.40
N PHE A 481 6.10 -36.34 11.22
CA PHE A 481 5.99 -37.56 10.42
C PHE A 481 5.80 -37.27 8.93
N ALA A 482 6.82 -37.54 8.11
CA ALA A 482 6.76 -37.27 6.67
C ALA A 482 5.68 -38.08 5.93
N GLY A 483 5.36 -39.31 6.39
CA GLY A 483 4.45 -40.23 5.70
C GLY A 483 5.07 -41.62 5.49
N HIS A 484 4.23 -42.66 5.34
CA HIS A 484 4.72 -44.03 5.08
C HIS A 484 5.26 -44.24 3.65
N ARG A 485 4.99 -43.29 2.74
CA ARG A 485 5.38 -43.36 1.32
C ARG A 485 6.27 -42.20 0.88
N THR A 486 6.73 -41.37 1.82
CA THR A 486 7.63 -40.24 1.51
C THR A 486 9.07 -40.72 1.32
N PRO A 487 9.86 -40.01 0.48
CA PRO A 487 11.28 -40.32 0.30
C PRO A 487 12.04 -40.32 1.63
N VAL A 488 13.07 -41.18 1.74
CA VAL A 488 13.88 -41.34 2.96
C VAL A 488 14.46 -40.00 3.45
N GLU A 489 14.85 -39.13 2.53
CA GLU A 489 15.38 -37.80 2.85
C GLU A 489 14.35 -36.93 3.59
N GLU A 490 13.08 -36.98 3.18
CA GLU A 490 12.02 -36.23 3.86
C GLU A 490 11.70 -36.81 5.24
N THR A 491 11.76 -38.14 5.37
CA THR A 491 11.60 -38.82 6.66
C THR A 491 12.69 -38.39 7.64
N ARG A 492 13.96 -38.33 7.18
CA ARG A 492 15.08 -37.83 7.99
C ARG A 492 14.90 -36.37 8.40
N ILE A 493 14.39 -35.51 7.51
CA ILE A 493 14.12 -34.10 7.85
C ILE A 493 13.05 -34.01 8.96
N ALA A 494 11.96 -34.77 8.86
CA ALA A 494 10.92 -34.77 9.88
C ALA A 494 11.41 -35.35 11.22
N GLU A 495 12.17 -36.45 11.21
CA GLU A 495 12.79 -37.04 12.41
C GLU A 495 13.76 -36.06 13.07
N ARG A 496 14.62 -35.41 12.27
CA ARG A 496 15.55 -34.38 12.73
C ARG A 496 14.79 -33.23 13.36
N ASN A 497 13.78 -32.68 12.68
CA ASN A 497 12.94 -31.60 13.21
C ASN A 497 12.33 -31.99 14.55
N ARG A 498 11.72 -33.17 14.65
CA ARG A 498 11.12 -33.66 15.88
C ARG A 498 12.13 -33.73 17.03
N SER A 499 13.35 -34.19 16.77
CA SER A 499 14.41 -34.33 17.78
C SER A 499 15.02 -32.99 18.21
N GLU A 500 15.29 -32.08 17.27
CA GLU A 500 16.02 -30.83 17.52
C GLU A 500 15.09 -29.72 18.04
N LEU A 501 13.82 -29.73 17.62
CA LEU A 501 12.80 -28.78 18.08
C LEU A 501 12.13 -29.23 19.38
N LEU A 502 12.46 -30.43 19.89
CA LEU A 502 11.99 -30.98 21.16
C LEU A 502 10.45 -30.93 21.30
N ILE A 503 9.77 -31.33 20.22
CA ILE A 503 8.32 -31.26 20.11
C ILE A 503 7.69 -32.51 20.70
N SER A 504 6.93 -32.34 21.78
CA SER A 504 6.00 -33.36 22.28
C SER A 504 4.65 -33.21 21.62
N VAL A 505 4.06 -34.31 21.16
CA VAL A 505 2.72 -34.35 20.57
C VAL A 505 1.86 -35.37 21.31
N ALA A 506 0.73 -34.92 21.83
CA ALA A 506 -0.26 -35.76 22.48
C ALA A 506 -1.65 -35.47 21.92
N PRO A 507 -2.51 -36.49 21.71
CA PRO A 507 -3.92 -36.28 21.45
C PRO A 507 -4.60 -35.71 22.70
N GLY A 508 -5.34 -34.62 22.58
CA GLY A 508 -6.13 -34.04 23.68
C GLY A 508 -7.46 -34.78 23.92
N PRO A 509 -8.07 -34.63 25.11
CA PRO A 509 -9.42 -35.14 25.37
C PRO A 509 -10.45 -34.36 24.52
N PRO A 510 -11.49 -35.02 23.97
CA PRO A 510 -12.49 -34.36 23.15
C PRO A 510 -13.24 -33.28 23.92
N ILE A 511 -13.30 -32.05 23.39
CA ILE A 511 -14.14 -30.97 23.89
C ILE A 511 -15.44 -30.99 23.08
N GLY A 512 -16.49 -31.58 23.66
CA GLY A 512 -17.78 -31.85 23.00
C GLY A 512 -18.22 -33.30 23.22
N LEU A 513 -19.54 -33.54 23.27
CA LEU A 513 -20.16 -34.81 23.67
C LEU A 513 -19.47 -36.05 23.05
N PRO A 514 -19.21 -37.10 23.86
CA PRO A 514 -18.29 -38.16 23.50
C PRO A 514 -18.89 -39.06 22.42
N LEU A 515 -18.25 -39.12 21.26
CA LEU A 515 -18.43 -40.22 20.31
C LEU A 515 -17.41 -41.32 20.63
N GLY A 516 -17.80 -42.24 21.51
CA GLY A 516 -17.22 -43.60 21.61
C GLY A 516 -15.82 -43.73 22.18
N GLN A 517 -15.67 -44.55 23.24
CA GLN A 517 -14.37 -44.95 23.76
C GLN A 517 -13.61 -45.84 22.76
N ALA A 518 -12.41 -45.43 22.35
CA ALA A 518 -11.44 -46.34 21.75
C ALA A 518 -10.55 -46.94 22.84
N SER A 519 -10.77 -48.22 23.16
CA SER A 519 -9.85 -49.01 23.96
C SER A 519 -8.68 -49.48 23.09
N SER A 520 -7.43 -49.15 23.42
CA SER A 520 -6.33 -50.10 23.19
C SER A 520 -5.13 -49.83 24.10
N LYS A 521 -4.66 -50.89 24.76
CA LYS A 521 -3.50 -50.95 25.67
C LYS A 521 -2.18 -51.20 24.92
N HIS A 522 -2.02 -50.68 23.70
CA HIS A 522 -0.75 -50.76 22.99
C HIS A 522 -0.35 -49.37 22.53
N ILE A 523 0.78 -48.88 23.07
CA ILE A 523 1.46 -47.67 22.56
C ILE A 523 2.03 -48.07 21.20
N ALA A 524 1.22 -47.96 20.16
CA ALA A 524 1.68 -48.06 18.79
C ALA A 524 2.69 -46.92 18.52
N PRO A 525 3.64 -47.08 17.59
CA PRO A 525 4.51 -45.99 17.17
C PRO A 525 3.64 -44.76 16.85
N LEU A 526 4.03 -43.59 17.35
CA LEU A 526 3.29 -42.33 17.22
C LEU A 526 2.70 -42.14 15.80
N GLU A 527 3.47 -42.54 14.80
CA GLU A 527 3.18 -42.49 13.37
C GLU A 527 1.94 -43.28 12.94
N LYS A 528 1.69 -44.46 13.55
CA LYS A 528 0.49 -45.27 13.28
C LYS A 528 -0.75 -44.68 13.94
N VAL A 529 -0.60 -44.06 15.11
CA VAL A 529 -1.70 -43.41 15.85
C VAL A 529 -2.13 -42.14 15.13
N PHE A 530 -1.18 -41.26 14.77
CA PHE A 530 -1.45 -40.02 14.05
C PHE A 530 -1.94 -40.26 12.63
N GLY A 531 -1.35 -41.19 11.87
CA GLY A 531 -1.79 -41.48 10.50
C GLY A 531 -3.22 -42.02 10.43
N TYR A 532 -3.59 -42.93 11.34
CA TYR A 532 -4.91 -43.55 11.37
C TYR A 532 -5.98 -42.58 11.91
N GLN A 533 -5.79 -41.98 13.10
CA GLN A 533 -6.79 -41.07 13.70
C GLN A 533 -7.01 -39.80 12.87
N LEU A 534 -5.98 -39.27 12.22
CA LEU A 534 -6.10 -38.11 11.34
C LEU A 534 -6.98 -38.43 10.10
N LEU A 535 -6.90 -39.66 9.58
CA LEU A 535 -7.69 -40.12 8.44
C LEU A 535 -9.11 -40.55 8.80
N THR A 536 -9.33 -41.13 10.00
CA THR A 536 -10.62 -41.73 10.37
C THR A 536 -11.48 -40.89 11.29
N GLU A 537 -10.89 -40.13 12.20
CA GLU A 537 -11.61 -39.44 13.29
C GLU A 537 -11.46 -37.91 13.20
N GLY A 538 -10.47 -37.43 12.44
CA GLY A 538 -9.98 -36.06 12.55
C GLY A 538 -9.21 -35.91 13.87
N ILE A 539 -8.08 -35.21 13.84
CA ILE A 539 -7.42 -34.89 15.11
C ILE A 539 -8.24 -33.80 15.79
N SER A 540 -8.66 -34.06 17.02
CA SER A 540 -9.11 -33.05 17.96
C SER A 540 -7.92 -32.18 18.33
N ASP A 541 -7.16 -32.39 19.40
CA ASP A 541 -6.04 -31.48 19.71
C ASP A 541 -4.64 -32.01 19.28
N ILE A 542 -3.82 -31.15 18.67
CA ILE A 542 -2.36 -31.32 18.58
C ILE A 542 -1.73 -30.38 19.59
N LEU A 543 -1.21 -30.91 20.70
CA LEU A 543 -0.37 -30.13 21.60
C LEU A 543 1.05 -30.14 21.04
N ILE A 544 1.67 -28.98 20.87
CA ILE A 544 3.09 -28.84 20.53
C ILE A 544 3.74 -28.06 21.67
N ALA A 545 4.66 -28.69 22.37
CA ALA A 545 5.45 -28.05 23.43
C ALA A 545 6.94 -28.08 23.06
N TRP A 546 7.65 -26.98 23.30
CA TRP A 546 9.10 -26.87 23.17
C TRP A 546 9.76 -27.21 24.52
N THR A 547 10.74 -28.12 24.59
CA THR A 547 11.47 -28.28 25.86
C THR A 547 12.59 -27.24 25.97
N TYR A 548 12.43 -26.23 26.82
CA TYR A 548 13.55 -25.45 27.37
C TYR A 548 13.81 -25.87 28.83
N PRO A 549 15.06 -25.87 29.33
CA PRO A 549 15.45 -26.86 30.33
C PRO A 549 14.85 -26.72 31.73
N ASN A 550 14.26 -25.59 32.14
CA ASN A 550 14.13 -25.36 33.58
C ASN A 550 12.82 -24.77 34.13
N ASN A 551 11.78 -24.42 33.37
CA ASN A 551 10.55 -23.89 33.99
C ASN A 551 9.30 -23.88 33.08
N TRP A 552 8.69 -25.02 32.72
CA TRP A 552 7.32 -25.00 32.14
C TRP A 552 6.46 -26.16 32.65
N VAL A 553 5.20 -25.84 32.97
CA VAL A 553 4.14 -26.77 33.39
C VAL A 553 3.35 -27.19 32.15
N ALA A 554 3.08 -28.49 32.00
CA ALA A 554 2.25 -29.02 30.92
C ALA A 554 0.87 -28.34 30.87
N GLY A 555 0.46 -27.80 29.71
CA GLY A 555 -0.91 -27.29 29.50
C GLY A 555 -1.08 -25.83 29.04
N GLN A 556 -0.02 -25.11 28.67
CA GLN A 556 -0.16 -23.77 28.08
C GLN A 556 0.20 -23.77 26.59
N GLY A 557 -0.82 -23.86 25.74
CA GLY A 557 -0.71 -23.76 24.28
C GLY A 557 -1.40 -24.91 23.54
N VAL A 558 -2.63 -24.68 23.09
CA VAL A 558 -3.39 -25.63 22.26
C VAL A 558 -3.45 -25.09 20.83
N LEU A 559 -3.00 -25.88 19.84
CA LEU A 559 -3.13 -25.54 18.40
C LEU A 559 -4.56 -25.70 17.88
N TYR A 560 -5.46 -26.28 18.68
CA TYR A 560 -6.80 -26.66 18.27
C TYR A 560 -7.89 -25.96 19.06
N HIS A 561 -8.94 -25.62 18.33
CA HIS A 561 -10.31 -25.54 18.80
C HIS A 561 -11.13 -26.36 17.80
N GLY A 562 -12.03 -27.19 18.32
CA GLY A 562 -12.92 -27.99 17.49
C GLY A 562 -13.85 -27.12 16.65
N PRO A 563 -14.44 -27.70 15.58
CA PRO A 563 -15.49 -27.02 14.86
C PRO A 563 -16.66 -26.75 15.82
N GLU A 564 -17.13 -25.50 15.86
CA GLU A 564 -18.52 -25.22 16.26
C GLU A 564 -19.49 -25.67 15.15
#